data_AF-A0A7Y8MJ41-F1
#
_entry.id   AF-A0A7Y8MJ41-F1
#
_cell.length_a   1.000
_cell.length_b   1.000
_cell.length_c   1.000
_cell.angle_alpha   90.00
_cell.angle_beta   90.00
_cell.angle_gamma   90.00
#
_symmetry.space_group_name_H-M   'P 1'
#
loop_
_entity.id
_entity.type
_entity.pdbx_description
1 polymer ?
#
loop_
_entity_poly.entity_id
_entity_poly.type
_entity_poly.pdbx_seq_one_letter_code
_entity_poly.pdbx_strand_id
1 'polypeptide(L)'
;MPREVDPKRTRKALRIVRKLAARGAAREDVDPETGEVKEAQAGVDYSTWENAFLGEVGQRLEKYGSAFRNLSKGRAEDALSLLQTQKLKEIAAKAKGKPRKPLRAKKPMRAKRKD
;
A
#
# COMPACT_ATOMS: atom_id res chain seq x y z
N MET A 1 -11.54 14.13 19.64
CA MET A 1 -10.27 13.84 20.35
C MET A 1 -9.32 13.15 19.38
N PRO A 2 -8.08 13.64 19.22
CA PRO A 2 -7.03 12.87 18.55
C PRO A 2 -6.84 11.56 19.33
N ARG A 3 -6.83 10.42 18.62
CA ARG A 3 -6.52 9.14 19.27
C ARG A 3 -5.04 9.08 19.59
N GLU A 4 -4.71 8.46 20.71
CA GLU A 4 -3.33 8.14 21.05
C GLU A 4 -2.88 6.98 20.16
N VAL A 5 -2.15 7.34 19.09
CA VAL A 5 -1.59 6.41 18.12
C VAL A 5 -0.11 6.29 18.41
N ASP A 6 0.44 5.08 18.36
CA ASP A 6 1.87 4.88 18.56
C ASP A 6 2.68 5.65 17.48
N PRO A 7 3.48 6.67 17.84
CA PRO A 7 4.23 7.47 16.87
C PRO A 7 5.19 6.64 16.01
N LYS A 8 5.68 5.51 16.55
CA LYS A 8 6.55 4.58 15.80
C LYS A 8 5.76 3.90 14.68
N ARG A 9 4.49 3.54 14.92
CA ARG A 9 3.61 2.94 13.92
C ARG A 9 3.25 3.95 12.83
N THR A 10 2.95 5.20 13.19
CA THR A 10 2.72 6.28 12.24
C THR A 10 3.93 6.52 11.34
N ARG A 11 5.12 6.67 11.93
CA ARG A 11 6.37 6.88 11.17
C ARG A 11 6.67 5.73 10.22
N LYS A 12 6.46 4.49 10.68
CA LYS A 12 6.64 3.29 9.85
C LYS A 12 5.66 3.27 8.69
N ALA A 13 4.39 3.59 8.93
CA ALA A 13 3.36 3.67 7.90
C ALA A 13 3.68 4.75 6.87
N LEU A 14 4.04 5.96 7.30
CA LEU A 14 4.47 7.06 6.43
C LEU A 14 5.65 6.68 5.55
N ARG A 15 6.67 6.03 6.12
CA ARG A 15 7.83 5.56 5.34
C ARG A 15 7.43 4.59 4.24
N ILE A 16 6.50 3.67 4.54
CA ILE A 16 6.03 2.69 3.55
C ILE A 16 5.23 3.38 2.45
N VAL A 17 4.28 4.25 2.83
CA VAL A 17 3.43 4.98 1.87
C VAL A 17 4.29 5.85 0.95
N ARG A 18 5.22 6.63 1.49
CA ARG A 18 6.14 7.46 0.68
C ARG A 18 7.01 6.63 -0.25
N LYS A 19 7.52 5.49 0.23
CA LYS A 19 8.32 4.58 -0.60
C LYS A 19 7.52 3.98 -1.75
N LEU A 20 6.25 3.60 -1.50
CA LEU A 20 5.39 3.05 -2.54
C LEU A 20 4.97 4.15 -3.52
N ALA A 21 4.55 5.31 -3.03
CA ALA A 21 4.21 6.46 -3.88
C ALA A 21 5.37 6.85 -4.81
N ALA A 22 6.60 6.89 -4.29
CA ALA A 22 7.80 7.16 -5.10
C ALA A 22 8.09 6.10 -6.17
N ARG A 23 7.61 4.87 -6.00
CA ARG A 23 7.72 3.81 -7.02
C ARG A 23 6.64 3.88 -8.09
N GLY A 24 5.48 4.46 -7.76
CA GLY A 24 4.38 4.68 -8.69
C GLY A 24 4.53 5.95 -9.50
N ALA A 25 5.24 6.95 -8.96
CA ALA A 25 5.64 8.13 -9.71
C ALA A 25 6.66 7.70 -10.78
N ALA A 26 6.20 7.57 -12.03
CA ALA A 26 7.08 7.51 -13.18
C ALA A 26 7.95 8.77 -13.16
N ARG A 27 9.25 8.62 -12.95
CA ARG A 27 10.19 9.73 -13.11
C ARG A 27 10.58 9.77 -14.56
N GLU A 28 9.89 10.53 -15.38
CA GLU A 28 10.47 10.93 -16.66
C GLU A 28 11.77 11.68 -16.35
N ASP A 29 12.89 10.98 -16.45
CA ASP A 29 14.21 11.57 -16.30
C ASP A 29 14.52 12.23 -17.65
N VAL A 30 14.06 13.47 -17.81
CA VAL A 30 14.38 14.31 -18.97
C VAL A 30 15.79 14.82 -18.79
N ASP A 31 16.69 14.46 -19.71
CA ASP A 31 18.06 14.95 -19.71
C ASP A 31 18.04 16.46 -20.00
N PRO A 32 18.51 17.33 -19.08
CA PRO A 32 18.41 18.78 -19.24
C PRO A 32 19.29 19.33 -20.38
N GLU A 33 20.22 18.54 -20.91
CA GLU A 33 21.15 18.96 -21.97
C GLU A 33 20.70 18.54 -23.37
N THR A 34 20.06 17.38 -23.52
CA THR A 34 19.61 16.85 -24.81
C THR A 34 18.10 16.84 -24.99
N GLY A 35 17.31 17.04 -23.93
CA GLY A 35 15.85 16.94 -23.97
C GLY A 35 15.33 15.51 -24.20
N GLU A 36 16.23 14.52 -24.22
CA GLU A 36 15.89 13.12 -24.39
C GLU A 36 15.27 12.57 -23.10
N VAL A 37 14.12 11.92 -23.24
CA VAL A 37 13.50 11.15 -22.16
C VAL A 37 14.32 9.88 -21.99
N LYS A 38 15.24 9.85 -21.03
CA LYS A 38 15.84 8.58 -20.62
C LYS A 38 14.72 7.73 -20.05
N GLU A 39 14.71 6.43 -20.38
CA GLU A 39 13.76 5.47 -19.82
C GLU A 39 13.86 5.50 -18.29
N ALA A 40 12.98 6.32 -17.71
CA ALA A 40 12.56 6.33 -16.34
C ALA A 40 12.63 4.91 -15.80
N GLN A 41 13.37 4.68 -14.70
CA GLN A 41 13.34 3.39 -14.01
C GLN A 41 11.89 2.93 -13.90
N ALA A 42 11.55 1.87 -14.65
CA ALA A 42 10.18 1.49 -14.96
C ALA A 42 9.28 1.65 -13.74
N GLY A 43 8.56 2.78 -13.70
CA GLY A 43 7.64 3.10 -12.63
C GLY A 43 6.62 1.97 -12.55
N VAL A 44 6.26 1.56 -11.34
CA VAL A 44 5.25 0.52 -11.19
C VAL A 44 3.93 1.16 -11.57
N ASP A 45 3.32 0.70 -12.66
CA ASP A 45 2.02 1.18 -13.11
C ASP A 45 0.91 0.81 -12.11
N TYR A 46 0.66 1.72 -11.17
CA TYR A 46 -0.43 1.64 -10.22
C TYR A 46 -1.72 2.17 -10.86
N SER A 47 -2.84 1.54 -10.53
CA SER A 47 -4.12 2.09 -10.99
C SER A 47 -4.34 3.49 -10.39
N THR A 48 -5.17 4.31 -11.04
CA THR A 48 -5.55 5.65 -10.54
C THR A 48 -6.02 5.60 -9.09
N TRP A 49 -6.79 4.56 -8.73
CA TRP A 49 -7.24 4.35 -7.36
C TRP A 49 -6.11 3.98 -6.38
N GLU A 50 -5.13 3.19 -6.81
CA GLU A 50 -3.97 2.84 -5.98
C GLU A 50 -3.09 4.07 -5.70
N ASN A 51 -2.91 4.96 -6.69
CA ASN A 51 -2.21 6.22 -6.52
C ASN A 51 -2.97 7.17 -5.58
N ALA A 52 -4.28 7.34 -5.77
CA ALA A 52 -5.13 8.13 -4.88
C ALA A 52 -5.10 7.59 -3.44
N PHE A 53 -5.19 6.27 -3.28
CA PHE A 53 -5.11 5.60 -1.97
C PHE A 53 -3.81 5.93 -1.24
N LEU A 54 -2.65 5.86 -1.91
CA LEU A 54 -1.36 6.20 -1.30
C LEU A 54 -1.30 7.68 -0.89
N GLY A 55 -1.82 8.58 -1.73
CA GLY A 55 -1.90 10.02 -1.41
C GLY A 55 -2.77 10.31 -0.20
N GLU A 56 -4.01 9.81 -0.19
CA GLU A 56 -4.97 10.06 0.90
C GLU A 56 -4.54 9.46 2.23
N VAL A 57 -4.00 8.23 2.21
CA VAL A 57 -3.48 7.58 3.43
C VAL A 57 -2.28 8.37 3.95
N GLY A 58 -1.40 8.84 3.08
CA GLY A 58 -0.28 9.71 3.44
C GLY A 58 -0.75 10.98 4.16
N GLN A 59 -1.66 11.73 3.55
CA GLN A 59 -2.20 12.98 4.12
C GLN A 59 -2.86 12.77 5.49
N ARG A 60 -3.62 11.68 5.67
CA ARG A 60 -4.26 11.37 6.96
C ARG A 60 -3.25 11.00 8.03
N LEU A 61 -2.21 10.24 7.69
CA LEU A 61 -1.14 9.89 8.62
C LEU A 61 -0.37 11.13 9.06
N GLU A 62 -0.11 12.09 8.16
CA GLU A 62 0.56 13.36 8.48
C GLU A 62 -0.31 14.25 9.38
N LYS A 63 -1.61 14.37 9.07
CA LYS A 63 -2.52 15.26 9.79
C LYS A 63 -2.97 14.71 11.14
N TYR A 64 -3.22 13.41 11.24
CA TYR A 64 -3.90 12.81 12.40
C TYR A 64 -3.10 11.70 13.10
N GLY A 65 -1.95 11.30 12.55
CA GLY A 65 -1.19 10.15 13.04
C GLY A 65 -1.79 8.78 12.68
N SER A 66 -3.06 8.72 12.27
CA SER A 66 -3.74 7.48 11.83
C SER A 66 -4.62 7.71 10.61
N ALA A 67 -4.65 6.72 9.71
CA ALA A 67 -5.43 6.75 8.48
C ALA A 67 -6.87 6.23 8.64
N PHE A 68 -7.27 5.82 9.85
CA PHE A 68 -8.62 5.34 10.12
C PHE A 68 -9.15 5.89 11.45
N ARG A 69 -10.48 5.82 11.64
CA ARG A 69 -11.17 6.26 12.87
C ARG A 69 -11.96 5.15 13.55
N ASN A 70 -12.52 4.21 12.78
CA ASN A 70 -13.36 3.15 13.33
C ASN A 70 -12.51 2.00 13.93
N LEU A 71 -12.61 1.78 15.24
CA LEU A 71 -11.89 0.73 15.97
C LEU A 71 -12.30 -0.70 15.58
N SER A 72 -13.48 -0.91 14.99
CA SER A 72 -13.82 -2.23 14.47
C SER A 72 -12.94 -2.67 13.29
N LYS A 73 -12.16 -1.74 12.71
CA LYS A 73 -11.30 -1.97 11.55
C LYS A 73 -9.83 -2.21 11.91
N GLY A 74 -9.44 -2.14 13.19
CA GLY A 74 -8.05 -2.29 13.62
C GLY A 74 -7.83 -1.88 15.08
N ARG A 75 -6.62 -2.11 15.61
CA ARG A 75 -6.32 -1.79 17.01
C ARG A 75 -6.22 -0.29 17.24
N ALA A 76 -6.52 0.17 18.45
CA ALA A 76 -6.57 1.59 18.77
C ALA A 76 -5.22 2.30 18.55
N GLU A 77 -4.14 1.60 18.88
CA GLU A 77 -2.78 2.10 18.77
C GLU A 77 -2.20 2.06 17.35
N ASP A 78 -2.90 1.42 16.39
CA ASP A 78 -2.45 1.30 15.02
C ASP A 78 -2.65 2.60 14.21
N ALA A 79 -1.69 2.86 13.32
CA ALA A 79 -1.79 3.94 12.36
C ALA A 79 -2.64 3.58 11.13
N LEU A 80 -2.87 2.28 10.87
CA LEU A 80 -3.57 1.77 9.70
C LEU A 80 -4.61 0.74 10.12
N SER A 81 -5.75 0.71 9.44
CA SER A 81 -6.71 -0.39 9.58
C SER A 81 -6.14 -1.69 8.99
N LEU A 82 -6.78 -2.82 9.31
CA LEU A 82 -6.44 -4.13 8.78
C LEU A 82 -6.50 -4.15 7.25
N LEU A 83 -7.55 -3.59 6.66
CA LEU A 83 -7.75 -3.51 5.21
C LEU A 83 -6.74 -2.58 4.53
N GLN A 84 -6.43 -1.43 5.13
CA GLN A 84 -5.38 -0.54 4.61
C GLN A 84 -4.02 -1.23 4.62
N THR A 85 -3.72 -2.00 5.67
CA THR A 85 -2.48 -2.79 5.76
C THR A 85 -2.43 -3.88 4.68
N GLN A 86 -3.54 -4.56 4.41
CA GLN A 86 -3.64 -5.55 3.33
C GLN A 86 -3.44 -4.90 1.96
N LYS A 87 -4.09 -3.75 1.71
CA LYS A 87 -3.95 -3.05 0.44
C LYS A 87 -2.53 -2.55 0.20
N LEU A 88 -1.85 -2.01 1.22
CA LEU A 88 -0.42 -1.65 1.10
C LEU A 88 0.46 -2.87 0.80
N LYS A 89 0.14 -4.05 1.34
CA LYS A 89 0.87 -5.29 1.01
C LYS A 89 0.65 -5.72 -0.43
N GLU A 90 -0.56 -5.54 -0.97
CA GLU A 90 -0.84 -5.80 -2.39
C GLU A 90 -0.07 -4.85 -3.30
N ILE A 91 -0.12 -3.55 -3.01
CA ILE A 91 0.63 -2.52 -3.75
C ILE A 91 2.13 -2.81 -3.67
N ALA A 92 2.65 -3.16 -2.49
CA ALA A 92 4.05 -3.53 -2.32
C ALA A 92 4.44 -4.82 -3.06
N ALA A 93 3.53 -5.78 -3.18
CA ALA A 93 3.74 -7.01 -3.94
C ALA A 93 3.74 -6.74 -5.45
N LYS A 94 2.82 -5.88 -5.93
CA LYS A 94 2.81 -5.35 -7.30
C LYS A 94 4.11 -4.60 -7.61
N ALA A 95 4.57 -3.77 -6.68
CA ALA A 95 5.82 -3.03 -6.76
C ALA A 95 7.10 -3.90 -6.82
N LYS A 96 6.97 -5.19 -6.51
CA LYS A 96 8.05 -6.18 -6.57
C LYS A 96 7.91 -7.12 -7.77
N GLY A 97 6.94 -6.89 -8.66
CA GLY A 97 6.63 -7.79 -9.77
C GLY A 97 6.04 -9.15 -9.34
N LYS A 98 5.55 -9.27 -8.10
CA LYS A 98 4.95 -10.50 -7.56
C LYS A 98 3.50 -10.24 -7.17
N PRO A 99 2.59 -9.96 -8.13
CA PRO A 99 1.19 -9.74 -7.81
C PRO A 99 0.63 -10.94 -7.04
N ARG A 100 0.02 -10.70 -5.88
CA ARG A 100 -0.56 -11.77 -5.07
C ARG A 100 -1.72 -12.34 -5.85
N LYS A 101 -1.63 -13.63 -6.22
CA LYS A 101 -2.79 -14.35 -6.77
C LYS A 101 -3.92 -14.29 -5.72
N PRO A 102 -5.17 -14.05 -6.13
CA PRO A 102 -6.29 -14.18 -5.20
C PRO A 102 -6.22 -15.57 -4.56
N LEU A 103 -6.48 -15.65 -3.25
CA LEU A 103 -6.56 -16.91 -2.55
C LEU A 103 -7.71 -17.71 -3.19
N ARG A 104 -7.38 -18.55 -4.17
CA ARG A 104 -8.31 -19.54 -4.69
C ARG A 104 -8.70 -20.41 -3.50
N ALA A 105 -9.99 -20.42 -3.16
CA ALA A 105 -10.53 -21.38 -2.22
C ALA A 105 -10.03 -22.77 -2.66
N LYS A 106 -9.20 -23.41 -1.82
CA LYS A 106 -8.80 -24.79 -2.07
C LYS A 106 -10.09 -25.59 -2.16
N LYS A 107 -10.29 -26.27 -3.30
CA LYS A 107 -11.38 -27.23 -3.49
C LYS A 107 -11.43 -28.12 -2.23
N PRO A 108 -12.58 -28.28 -1.56
CA PRO A 108 -12.64 -29.12 -0.37
C PRO A 108 -12.12 -30.51 -0.78
N MET A 109 -11.08 -30.99 -0.09
CA MET A 109 -10.55 -32.33 -0.28
C MET A 109 -11.70 -33.29 0.01
N ARG A 110 -12.19 -33.93 -1.05
CA ARG A 110 -13.31 -34.87 -1.03
C ARG A 110 -12.93 -35.99 -0.07
N ALA A 111 -13.51 -35.97 1.13
CA ALA A 111 -13.34 -37.03 2.11
C ALA A 111 -13.80 -38.34 1.46
N LYS A 112 -12.88 -39.28 1.26
CA LYS A 112 -13.24 -40.63 0.81
C LYS A 112 -14.16 -41.21 1.87
N ARG A 113 -15.43 -41.45 1.50
CA ARG A 113 -16.31 -42.32 2.27
C ARG A 113 -15.69 -43.71 2.22
N LYS A 114 -15.51 -44.31 3.39
CA LYS A 114 -15.07 -45.69 3.54
C LYS A 114 -16.35 -46.52 3.61
N ASP A 115 -16.50 -47.44 2.67
CA ASP A 115 -17.55 -48.46 2.64
C ASP A 115 -17.40 -49.44 3.82
#